data_AF-K7NE95-F1
#
_entry.id   AF-K7NE95-F1
#
_cell.length_a   1.000
_cell.length_b   1.000
_cell.length_c   1.000
_cell.angle_alpha   90.00
_cell.angle_beta   90.00
_cell.angle_gamma   90.00
#
_symmetry.space_group_name_H-M   'P 1'
#
loop_
_entity.id
_entity.type
_entity.pdbx_description
1 polymer ?
#
loop_
_entity_poly.entity_id
_entity_poly.type
_entity_poly.pdbx_seq_one_letter_code
_entity_poly.pdbx_strand_id
1 'polypeptide(L)'
;MRGNMKVWIVVATWVWWNAVVGPAWVCPFMVVEPHTLNYQTVTFTTKQATKTSYAQFIEALRAQLASGEEPHGIPVTRERSTVPDSQRFVLVELSNWAADSPVTLALNVTDAYVVAYRTGSRSFFLREDNPDPAIDNLFPDTQRQTLRFGGNYNDLEDAAGQRRDTIELGMEPLENAISTLRVSNTDPDGPIARSLIVVIQMVAEAVRFRYIEGRVSQSIGTAQVFVPDPAMRRLENKWKKLSKAVQESNQGGVFSRPVELRSRSNNPVNVDSVSHPVISGLAIMLFSCRSSDRASSDQFIDHLLIIRPIVVDVDVATGVDNDDTCDDPEPTVRISGRNGLCVDVRDGQYNDGNPIQLWPCKQNSDVNQLWTLRKDGTIRSNGKCLTTYGSSPGNYVMIFDCTTAVTVATIWHVWANGTIFNPQSALVLSAESGNSGTTLTVQNNIYASRQGWLAGNNTEPFVTSIAGFNDLCMQANGDAMWVVECESSKAEQKWALYPDGSIRPQQNRDRCLTSSDNHSKGSIIIISGCSSGSEGQRWVFMNDGTILNLKNGMVMDVKGSDPSLHQIIIWEFTGNPNQKWLPLF
;
A
#
# COMPACT_ATOMS: atom_id res chain seq x y z
N MET A 1 -2.41 89.46 -19.31
CA MET A 1 -3.73 88.80 -19.19
C MET A 1 -3.89 88.42 -17.72
N ARG A 2 -4.57 89.26 -16.91
CA ARG A 2 -5.93 88.99 -16.37
C ARG A 2 -6.09 87.52 -15.98
N GLY A 3 -6.23 87.11 -14.72
CA GLY A 3 -6.30 87.81 -13.43
C GLY A 3 -6.83 86.83 -12.37
N ASN A 4 -6.46 87.07 -11.10
CA ASN A 4 -7.29 86.95 -9.88
C ASN A 4 -7.92 85.59 -9.51
N MET A 5 -7.99 85.14 -8.25
CA MET A 5 -7.65 85.70 -6.94
C MET A 5 -7.80 84.58 -5.89
N LYS A 6 -6.91 84.56 -4.90
CA LYS A 6 -7.01 83.75 -3.67
C LYS A 6 -8.18 84.25 -2.81
N VAL A 7 -8.81 83.35 -2.04
CA VAL A 7 -9.46 83.72 -0.77
C VAL A 7 -9.08 82.71 0.31
N TRP A 8 -8.81 83.27 1.48
CA TRP A 8 -8.24 82.72 2.70
C TRP A 8 -9.32 82.74 3.81
N ILE A 9 -8.87 82.49 5.06
CA ILE A 9 -9.45 82.85 6.37
C ILE A 9 -10.45 81.78 6.88
N VAL A 10 -10.46 81.28 8.14
CA VAL A 10 -10.11 81.88 9.44
C VAL A 10 -9.68 80.84 10.49
N VAL A 11 -8.79 81.28 11.38
CA VAL A 11 -8.21 80.70 12.61
C VAL A 11 -9.14 80.83 13.82
N ALA A 12 -9.15 79.85 14.75
CA ALA A 12 -9.32 80.05 16.21
C ALA A 12 -9.31 78.68 16.92
N THR A 13 -8.79 78.42 18.12
CA THR A 13 -8.04 79.15 19.17
C THR A 13 -7.57 78.12 20.21
N TRP A 14 -6.49 78.46 20.91
CA TRP A 14 -5.85 77.77 22.04
C TRP A 14 -6.75 77.39 23.23
N VAL A 15 -6.37 76.34 23.99
CA VAL A 15 -6.37 76.34 25.47
C VAL A 15 -5.24 75.43 26.06
N TRP A 16 -4.47 76.01 26.99
CA TRP A 16 -3.47 75.45 27.94
C TRP A 16 -4.07 74.54 29.03
N TRP A 17 -3.34 73.53 29.55
CA TRP A 17 -2.60 73.56 30.84
C TRP A 17 -2.25 72.14 31.37
N ASN A 18 -1.04 72.06 31.92
CA ASN A 18 -0.32 71.00 32.63
C ASN A 18 -1.07 70.13 33.67
N ALA A 19 -0.64 68.85 33.78
CA ALA A 19 -0.24 68.17 35.04
C ALA A 19 0.46 66.83 34.66
N VAL A 20 1.79 66.74 34.69
CA VAL A 20 2.61 66.09 35.75
C VAL A 20 1.93 64.86 36.37
N VAL A 21 2.42 63.63 36.09
CA VAL A 21 2.99 62.61 37.02
C VAL A 21 3.22 61.27 36.26
N GLY A 22 4.47 60.82 36.19
CA GLY A 22 4.92 59.40 36.29
C GLY A 22 4.74 58.42 35.11
N PRO A 23 5.81 57.77 34.60
CA PRO A 23 5.67 56.57 33.78
C PRO A 23 5.38 55.38 34.69
N ALA A 24 4.12 54.96 34.77
CA ALA A 24 3.80 53.62 35.23
C ALA A 24 4.20 52.64 34.12
N TRP A 25 5.12 51.73 34.44
CA TRP A 25 5.37 50.52 33.67
C TRP A 25 4.04 49.77 33.48
N VAL A 26 3.46 49.89 32.29
CA VAL A 26 2.46 48.96 31.82
C VAL A 26 3.24 47.89 31.07
N CYS A 27 3.50 46.75 31.71
CA CYS A 27 3.81 45.54 30.97
C CYS A 27 2.62 45.28 30.05
N PRO A 28 2.77 45.31 28.71
CA PRO A 28 1.76 44.71 27.88
C PRO A 28 1.82 43.22 28.20
N PHE A 29 0.82 42.72 28.94
CA PHE A 29 0.48 41.32 28.84
C PHE A 29 0.22 41.07 27.35
N MET A 30 1.18 40.44 26.66
CA MET A 30 0.86 39.71 25.44
C MET A 30 -0.10 38.62 25.89
N VAL A 31 -1.40 38.90 25.76
CA VAL A 31 -2.38 37.83 25.63
C VAL A 31 -1.94 37.11 24.37
N VAL A 32 -1.23 36.00 24.53
CA VAL A 32 -1.08 35.02 23.47
C VAL A 32 -2.50 34.51 23.25
N GLU A 33 -3.18 35.06 22.24
CA GLU A 33 -4.42 34.46 21.76
C GLU A 33 -4.07 33.00 21.41
N PRO A 34 -4.76 32.00 21.98
CA PRO A 34 -4.52 30.62 21.61
C PRO A 34 -4.81 30.52 20.12
N HIS A 35 -3.76 30.37 19.32
CA HIS A 35 -3.90 30.15 17.88
C HIS A 35 -4.72 28.87 17.71
N THR A 36 -5.98 29.00 17.32
CA THR A 36 -6.83 27.87 16.98
C THR A 36 -6.28 27.26 15.69
N LEU A 37 -5.54 26.17 15.83
CA LEU A 37 -5.05 25.40 14.69
C LEU A 37 -6.26 24.75 14.01
N ASN A 38 -6.52 25.13 12.76
CA ASN A 38 -7.67 24.62 12.01
C ASN A 38 -7.26 23.37 11.23
N TYR A 39 -7.44 22.20 11.86
CA TYR A 39 -7.15 20.91 11.27
C TYR A 39 -8.23 20.49 10.25
N GLN A 40 -7.82 19.77 9.20
CA GLN A 40 -8.74 19.22 8.22
C GLN A 40 -9.67 18.20 8.88
N THR A 41 -10.94 18.20 8.48
CA THR A 41 -11.97 17.34 9.09
C THR A 41 -12.60 16.42 8.04
N VAL A 42 -12.65 15.13 8.34
CA VAL A 42 -13.34 14.11 7.55
C VAL A 42 -14.51 13.57 8.38
N THR A 43 -15.67 13.38 7.76
CA THR A 43 -16.90 13.03 8.48
C THR A 43 -17.41 11.65 8.06
N PHE A 44 -17.98 10.92 9.01
CA PHE A 44 -18.73 9.69 8.77
C PHE A 44 -19.96 9.62 9.67
N THR A 45 -21.03 9.05 9.14
CA THR A 45 -22.25 8.81 9.89
C THR A 45 -22.72 7.38 9.71
N THR A 46 -23.16 6.75 10.80
CA THR A 46 -23.86 5.46 10.73
C THR A 46 -25.30 5.62 10.22
N LYS A 47 -25.84 6.85 10.20
CA LYS A 47 -27.17 7.15 9.65
C LYS A 47 -27.21 6.85 8.16
N GLN A 48 -27.96 5.82 7.76
CA GLN A 48 -28.07 5.38 6.36
C GLN A 48 -26.71 5.09 5.70
N ALA A 49 -25.73 4.62 6.48
CA ALA A 49 -24.42 4.25 5.95
C ALA A 49 -24.56 3.18 4.86
N THR A 50 -23.82 3.37 3.78
CA THR A 50 -23.73 2.42 2.66
C THR A 50 -22.28 1.99 2.46
N LYS A 51 -22.06 0.91 1.71
CA LYS A 51 -20.70 0.49 1.28
C LYS A 51 -19.95 1.66 0.63
N THR A 52 -20.64 2.38 -0.26
CA THR A 52 -20.10 3.52 -1.00
C THR A 52 -19.71 4.67 -0.08
N SER A 53 -20.58 5.08 0.85
CA SER A 53 -20.28 6.19 1.74
C SER A 53 -19.13 5.88 2.70
N TYR A 54 -18.99 4.63 3.13
CA TYR A 54 -17.86 4.20 3.94
C TYR A 54 -16.54 4.17 3.14
N ALA A 55 -16.53 3.63 1.92
CA ALA A 55 -15.36 3.65 1.05
C ALA A 55 -14.90 5.10 0.75
N GLN A 56 -15.85 6.01 0.45
CA GLN A 56 -15.57 7.43 0.25
C GLN A 56 -14.95 8.09 1.49
N PHE A 57 -15.47 7.75 2.68
CA PHE A 57 -14.92 8.23 3.95
C PHE A 57 -13.48 7.76 4.17
N ILE A 58 -13.21 6.47 4.00
CA ILE A 58 -11.87 5.90 4.18
C ILE A 58 -10.88 6.48 3.16
N GLU A 59 -11.30 6.64 1.90
CA GLU A 59 -10.44 7.20 0.86
C GLU A 59 -10.15 8.69 1.08
N ALA A 60 -11.14 9.47 1.52
CA ALA A 60 -10.93 10.85 1.92
C ALA A 60 -9.93 10.97 3.07
N LEU A 61 -9.99 10.05 4.05
CA LEU A 61 -9.05 10.03 5.17
C LEU A 61 -7.63 9.61 4.72
N ARG A 62 -7.49 8.61 3.83
CA ARG A 62 -6.20 8.25 3.22
C ARG A 62 -5.56 9.42 2.50
N ALA A 63 -6.34 10.17 1.72
CA ALA A 63 -5.86 11.35 1.00
C ALA A 63 -5.31 12.44 1.95
N GLN A 64 -5.91 12.61 3.14
CA GLN A 64 -5.40 13.53 4.15
C GLN A 64 -4.10 13.03 4.81
N LEU A 65 -3.93 11.71 4.97
CA LEU A 65 -2.78 11.11 5.65
C LEU A 65 -1.56 10.92 4.74
N ALA A 66 -1.78 10.73 3.43
CA ALA A 66 -0.71 10.56 2.45
C ALA A 66 0.19 11.80 2.37
N SER A 67 1.50 11.57 2.29
CA SER A 67 2.50 12.63 2.11
C SER A 67 2.57 13.17 0.69
N GLY A 68 2.09 12.40 -0.29
CA GLY A 68 2.30 12.61 -1.73
C GLY A 68 3.44 11.77 -2.30
N GLU A 69 4.27 11.17 -1.44
CA GLU A 69 5.30 10.20 -1.83
C GLU A 69 4.74 8.78 -1.87
N GLU A 70 5.18 8.00 -2.86
CA GLU A 70 4.72 6.62 -3.08
C GLU A 70 5.90 5.66 -3.30
N PRO A 71 6.77 5.41 -2.30
CA PRO A 71 7.87 4.47 -2.47
C PRO A 71 7.36 3.09 -2.90
N HIS A 72 7.92 2.58 -4.00
CA HIS A 72 7.45 1.36 -4.69
C HIS A 72 5.96 1.37 -5.10
N GLY A 73 5.38 2.55 -5.36
CA GLY A 73 3.97 2.72 -5.76
C GLY A 73 2.96 2.59 -4.61
N ILE A 74 3.40 2.74 -3.36
CA ILE A 74 2.54 2.66 -2.18
C ILE A 74 2.62 3.97 -1.38
N PRO A 75 1.49 4.68 -1.14
CA PRO A 75 1.47 5.89 -0.33
C PRO A 75 2.10 5.70 1.04
N VAL A 76 2.83 6.71 1.50
CA VAL A 76 3.43 6.75 2.84
C VAL A 76 2.93 7.96 3.63
N THR A 77 2.79 7.81 4.94
CA THR A 77 2.49 8.92 5.86
C THR A 77 3.63 9.96 5.85
N ARG A 78 3.37 11.13 6.44
CA ARG A 78 4.37 12.21 6.48
C ARG A 78 5.47 11.92 7.48
N GLU A 79 6.68 12.32 7.14
CA GLU A 79 7.82 12.31 8.06
C GLU A 79 7.60 13.30 9.20
N ARG A 80 7.80 12.85 10.45
CA ARG A 80 7.53 13.64 11.66
C ARG A 80 8.17 15.02 11.66
N SER A 81 9.43 15.11 11.25
CA SER A 81 10.24 16.33 11.24
C SER A 81 9.76 17.39 10.24
N THR A 82 8.97 16.97 9.23
CA THR A 82 8.53 17.82 8.12
C THR A 82 7.14 18.41 8.32
N VAL A 83 6.39 17.92 9.30
CA VAL A 83 5.00 18.33 9.56
C VAL A 83 4.98 19.43 10.63
N PRO A 84 4.52 20.65 10.31
CA PRO A 84 4.32 21.67 11.33
C PRO A 84 3.16 21.29 12.26
N ASP A 85 3.20 21.77 13.51
CA ASP A 85 2.17 21.51 14.53
C ASP A 85 0.75 21.82 14.01
N SER A 86 0.60 22.87 13.21
CA SER A 86 -0.68 23.29 12.61
C SER A 86 -1.31 22.29 11.64
N GLN A 87 -0.55 21.29 11.19
CA GLN A 87 -1.00 20.24 10.27
C GLN A 87 -0.79 18.85 10.88
N ARG A 88 -0.53 18.77 12.18
CA ARG A 88 -0.18 17.52 12.87
C ARG A 88 -1.32 16.51 12.92
N PHE A 89 -2.56 16.98 12.96
CA PHE A 89 -3.71 16.13 13.12
C PHE A 89 -4.69 16.28 11.96
N VAL A 90 -5.39 15.18 11.67
CA VAL A 90 -6.64 15.17 10.93
C VAL A 90 -7.75 14.83 11.91
N LEU A 91 -8.84 15.58 11.84
CA LEU A 91 -10.01 15.36 12.67
C LEU A 91 -10.99 14.41 11.96
N VAL A 92 -11.52 13.46 12.70
CA VAL A 92 -12.52 12.51 12.19
C VAL A 92 -13.79 12.64 13.00
N GLU A 93 -14.85 13.18 12.41
CA GLU A 93 -16.15 13.32 13.06
C GLU A 93 -17.03 12.11 12.79
N LEU A 94 -17.34 11.39 13.86
CA LEU A 94 -18.23 10.24 13.85
C LEU A 94 -19.57 10.61 14.47
N SER A 95 -20.65 10.47 13.70
CA SER A 95 -22.02 10.72 14.15
C SER A 95 -22.87 9.46 14.05
N ASN A 96 -23.95 9.41 14.83
CA ASN A 96 -24.79 8.23 14.95
C ASN A 96 -26.27 8.58 15.18
N TRP A 97 -27.17 7.60 15.26
CA TRP A 97 -28.61 7.83 15.40
C TRP A 97 -28.99 8.46 16.75
N ALA A 98 -28.22 8.19 17.80
CA ALA A 98 -28.55 8.59 19.16
C ALA A 98 -28.51 10.12 19.39
N ALA A 99 -27.65 10.87 18.67
CA ALA A 99 -27.57 12.32 18.78
C ALA A 99 -26.88 12.97 17.58
N ASP A 100 -27.26 14.22 17.30
CA ASP A 100 -26.67 15.01 16.21
C ASP A 100 -25.26 15.55 16.53
N SER A 101 -24.83 15.55 17.80
CA SER A 101 -23.46 15.93 18.15
C SER A 101 -22.48 14.79 17.83
N PRO A 102 -21.43 15.04 17.01
CA PRO A 102 -20.45 14.03 16.69
C PRO A 102 -19.45 13.82 17.84
N VAL A 103 -18.79 12.67 17.81
CA VAL A 103 -17.51 12.45 18.50
C VAL A 103 -16.42 12.77 17.49
N THR A 104 -15.53 13.72 17.79
CA THR A 104 -14.43 14.09 16.90
C THR A 104 -13.13 13.45 17.41
N LEU A 105 -12.57 12.50 16.66
CA LEU A 105 -11.27 11.92 16.92
C LEU A 105 -10.18 12.84 16.35
N ALA A 106 -9.00 12.83 16.96
CA ALA A 106 -7.79 13.40 16.38
C ALA A 106 -6.83 12.27 16.02
N LEU A 107 -6.53 12.12 14.73
CA LEU A 107 -5.54 11.18 14.22
C LEU A 107 -4.26 11.94 13.89
N ASN A 108 -3.12 11.43 14.34
CA ASN A 108 -1.83 11.98 14.00
C ASN A 108 -1.46 11.62 12.55
N VAL A 109 -1.11 12.62 11.74
CA VAL A 109 -0.85 12.42 10.31
C VAL A 109 0.43 11.65 10.02
N THR A 110 1.30 11.45 11.01
CA THR A 110 2.58 10.75 10.84
C THR A 110 2.48 9.24 11.01
N ASP A 111 1.48 8.75 11.73
CA ASP A 111 1.30 7.31 12.05
C ASP A 111 -0.15 6.83 11.99
N ALA A 112 -1.10 7.72 11.67
CA ALA A 112 -2.54 7.47 11.69
C ALA A 112 -3.06 6.99 13.06
N TYR A 113 -2.38 7.32 14.16
CA TYR A 113 -2.82 6.91 15.50
C TYR A 113 -3.86 7.88 16.02
N VAL A 114 -4.92 7.34 16.62
CA VAL A 114 -5.86 8.15 17.40
C VAL A 114 -5.13 8.54 18.69
N VAL A 115 -4.95 9.85 18.91
CA VAL A 115 -4.27 10.37 20.11
C VAL A 115 -5.25 10.93 21.14
N ALA A 116 -6.40 11.41 20.67
CA ALA A 116 -7.44 11.99 21.50
C ALA A 116 -8.81 11.94 20.80
N TYR A 117 -9.85 12.20 21.56
CA TYR A 117 -11.16 12.52 21.01
C TYR A 117 -11.85 13.62 21.83
N ARG A 118 -12.75 14.37 21.20
CA ARG A 118 -13.60 15.38 21.86
C ARG A 118 -15.08 15.04 21.74
N THR A 119 -15.83 15.46 22.75
CA THR A 119 -17.29 15.43 22.76
C THR A 119 -17.82 16.65 23.51
N GLY A 120 -18.49 17.55 22.79
CA GLY A 120 -18.90 18.85 23.32
C GLY A 120 -17.70 19.64 23.85
N SER A 121 -17.78 20.07 25.11
CA SER A 121 -16.74 20.86 25.78
C SER A 121 -15.67 20.01 26.49
N ARG A 122 -15.66 18.69 26.33
CA ARG A 122 -14.68 17.78 26.96
C ARG A 122 -13.79 17.13 25.91
N SER A 123 -12.54 16.90 26.26
CA SER A 123 -11.59 16.13 25.45
C SER A 123 -10.88 15.08 26.29
N PHE A 124 -10.58 13.95 25.65
CA PHE A 124 -10.01 12.77 26.27
C PHE A 124 -8.78 12.36 25.48
N PHE A 125 -7.63 12.37 26.14
CA PHE A 125 -6.34 12.06 25.54
C PHE A 125 -5.90 10.68 26.01
N LEU A 126 -5.41 9.88 25.07
CA LEU A 126 -4.76 8.61 25.38
C LEU A 126 -3.43 8.89 26.08
N ARG A 127 -3.02 8.01 27.00
CA ARG A 127 -1.70 8.11 27.61
C ARG A 127 -0.63 7.84 26.55
N GLU A 128 0.35 8.71 26.46
CA GLU A 128 1.48 8.53 25.55
C GLU A 128 2.73 8.12 26.30
N ASP A 129 3.47 7.16 25.75
CA ASP A 129 4.79 6.78 26.25
C ASP A 129 5.87 7.81 25.85
N ASN A 130 5.64 8.54 24.75
CA ASN A 130 6.53 9.58 24.24
C ASN A 130 5.72 10.81 23.80
N PRO A 131 5.55 11.81 24.67
CA PRO A 131 4.63 12.92 24.45
C PRO A 131 4.99 13.76 23.23
N ASP A 132 4.02 13.97 22.33
CA ASP A 132 4.17 14.84 21.18
C ASP A 132 3.78 16.29 21.53
N PRO A 133 4.71 17.29 21.45
CA PRO A 133 4.41 18.67 21.87
C PRO A 133 3.19 19.28 21.16
N ALA A 134 2.93 18.86 19.92
CA ALA A 134 1.79 19.33 19.15
C ALA A 134 0.42 18.96 19.78
N ILE A 135 0.37 17.91 20.63
CA ILE A 135 -0.84 17.47 21.33
C ILE A 135 -1.29 18.49 22.38
N ASP A 136 -0.38 19.28 22.93
CA ASP A 136 -0.73 20.30 23.92
C ASP A 136 -1.58 21.43 23.32
N ASN A 137 -1.49 21.62 22.00
CA ASN A 137 -2.29 22.60 21.25
C ASN A 137 -3.58 22.00 20.66
N LEU A 138 -3.86 20.72 20.91
CA LEU A 138 -5.06 20.04 20.40
C LEU A 138 -6.25 20.28 21.34
N PHE A 139 -7.39 20.67 20.77
CA PHE A 139 -8.64 20.98 21.50
C PHE A 139 -8.46 21.96 22.68
N PRO A 140 -7.86 23.15 22.46
CA PRO A 140 -7.52 24.10 23.54
C PRO A 140 -8.77 24.68 24.23
N ASP A 141 -9.93 24.62 23.58
CA ASP A 141 -11.23 25.12 24.02
C ASP A 141 -12.02 24.12 24.89
N THR A 142 -11.40 23.02 25.30
CA THR A 142 -12.07 21.91 25.99
C THR A 142 -11.49 21.63 27.38
N GLN A 143 -12.31 21.02 28.24
CA GLN A 143 -11.86 20.44 29.50
C GLN A 143 -11.11 19.13 29.21
N ARG A 144 -9.78 19.24 29.18
CA ARG A 144 -8.85 18.12 28.94
C ARG A 144 -8.87 17.10 30.08
N GLN A 145 -9.01 15.83 29.73
CA GLN A 145 -8.84 14.67 30.60
C GLN A 145 -7.88 13.68 29.94
N THR A 146 -6.99 13.07 30.71
CA THR A 146 -6.09 12.03 30.22
C THR A 146 -6.58 10.67 30.72
N LEU A 147 -6.77 9.73 29.81
CA LEU A 147 -7.17 8.37 30.10
C LEU A 147 -6.02 7.60 30.76
N ARG A 148 -6.35 6.56 31.53
CA ARG A 148 -5.36 5.78 32.31
C ARG A 148 -4.56 4.79 31.46
N PHE A 149 -4.87 4.67 30.18
CA PHE A 149 -4.31 3.70 29.23
C PHE A 149 -3.90 4.39 27.93
N GLY A 150 -2.93 3.82 27.22
CA GLY A 150 -2.46 4.32 25.93
C GLY A 150 -3.24 3.77 24.73
N GLY A 151 -2.91 4.26 23.54
CA GLY A 151 -3.56 3.87 22.28
C GLY A 151 -3.08 2.54 21.68
N ASN A 152 -2.05 1.91 22.26
CA ASN A 152 -1.59 0.61 21.80
C ASN A 152 -2.59 -0.48 22.21
N TYR A 153 -2.69 -1.55 21.43
CA TYR A 153 -3.72 -2.55 21.69
C TYR A 153 -3.53 -3.37 22.96
N ASN A 154 -2.31 -3.50 23.51
CA ASN A 154 -2.15 -4.19 24.79
C ASN A 154 -2.83 -3.37 25.90
N ASP A 155 -2.55 -2.07 25.97
CA ASP A 155 -3.17 -1.15 26.91
C ASP A 155 -4.71 -1.10 26.74
N LEU A 156 -5.19 -1.04 25.49
CA LEU A 156 -6.62 -1.01 25.21
C LEU A 156 -7.33 -2.32 25.60
N GLU A 157 -6.76 -3.48 25.26
CA GLU A 157 -7.33 -4.79 25.60
C GLU A 157 -7.34 -5.02 27.12
N ASP A 158 -6.27 -4.61 27.81
CA ASP A 158 -6.15 -4.71 29.27
C ASP A 158 -7.16 -3.81 29.97
N ALA A 159 -7.32 -2.56 29.52
CA ALA A 159 -8.31 -1.63 30.07
C ALA A 159 -9.75 -2.07 29.76
N ALA A 160 -10.00 -2.64 28.58
CA ALA A 160 -11.31 -3.17 28.19
C ALA A 160 -11.66 -4.49 28.91
N GLY A 161 -10.66 -5.24 29.39
CA GLY A 161 -10.83 -6.60 29.90
C GLY A 161 -11.27 -7.59 28.82
N GLN A 162 -11.06 -7.27 27.54
CA GLN A 162 -11.48 -8.08 26.39
C GLN A 162 -10.43 -7.99 25.27
N ARG A 163 -10.22 -9.11 24.57
CA ARG A 163 -9.28 -9.21 23.44
C ARG A 163 -9.96 -8.84 22.14
N ARG A 164 -9.22 -8.30 21.16
CA ARG A 164 -9.75 -7.91 19.84
C ARG A 164 -10.51 -9.02 19.12
N ASP A 165 -10.11 -10.27 19.30
CA ASP A 165 -10.75 -11.43 18.67
C ASP A 165 -12.11 -11.83 19.28
N THR A 166 -12.51 -11.16 20.35
CA THR A 166 -13.81 -11.33 21.02
C THR A 166 -14.72 -10.12 20.90
N ILE A 167 -14.21 -8.99 20.39
CA ILE A 167 -14.97 -7.75 20.22
C ILE A 167 -15.55 -7.75 18.80
N GLU A 168 -16.88 -7.63 18.73
CA GLU A 168 -17.59 -7.53 17.46
C GLU A 168 -17.34 -6.16 16.80
N LEU A 169 -17.18 -6.18 15.49
CA LEU A 169 -17.08 -5.04 14.60
C LEU A 169 -18.26 -5.04 13.63
N GLY A 170 -18.67 -3.85 13.21
CA GLY A 170 -19.82 -3.65 12.31
C GLY A 170 -20.57 -2.38 12.66
N MET A 171 -21.65 -2.10 11.92
CA MET A 171 -22.40 -0.84 12.09
C MET A 171 -23.05 -0.72 13.47
N GLU A 172 -23.61 -1.80 14.03
CA GLU A 172 -24.18 -1.78 15.38
C GLU A 172 -23.10 -1.61 16.47
N PRO A 173 -21.98 -2.37 16.47
CA PRO A 173 -20.86 -2.09 17.37
C PRO A 173 -20.33 -0.66 17.27
N LEU A 174 -20.21 -0.10 16.06
CA LEU A 174 -19.77 1.27 15.84
C LEU A 174 -20.77 2.30 16.38
N GLU A 175 -22.07 2.09 16.14
CA GLU A 175 -23.16 2.91 16.70
C GLU A 175 -23.05 2.99 18.23
N ASN A 176 -22.87 1.85 18.87
CA ASN A 176 -22.74 1.73 20.33
C ASN A 176 -21.44 2.35 20.84
N ALA A 177 -20.33 2.18 20.10
CA ALA A 177 -19.05 2.78 20.42
C ALA A 177 -19.14 4.32 20.39
N ILE A 178 -19.75 4.90 19.35
CA ILE A 178 -19.94 6.36 19.24
C ILE A 178 -20.80 6.88 20.39
N SER A 179 -21.91 6.19 20.73
CA SER A 179 -22.74 6.55 21.88
C SER A 179 -21.97 6.51 23.21
N THR A 180 -21.15 5.48 23.41
CA THR A 180 -20.35 5.31 24.64
C THR A 180 -19.29 6.41 24.76
N LEU A 181 -18.56 6.69 23.67
CA LEU A 181 -17.56 7.77 23.63
C LEU A 181 -18.21 9.15 23.77
N ARG A 182 -19.45 9.36 23.34
CA ARG A 182 -20.16 10.62 23.57
C ARG A 182 -20.46 10.85 25.05
N VAL A 183 -20.93 9.82 25.76
CA VAL A 183 -21.20 9.92 27.20
C VAL A 183 -19.89 10.07 27.98
N SER A 184 -18.85 9.32 27.59
CA SER A 184 -17.51 9.36 28.20
C SER A 184 -17.54 9.29 29.73
N ASN A 185 -18.17 8.24 30.25
CA ASN A 185 -18.00 7.88 31.65
C ASN A 185 -16.66 7.15 31.82
N THR A 186 -15.72 7.79 32.52
CA THR A 186 -14.36 7.28 32.77
C THR A 186 -14.25 6.45 34.06
N ASP A 187 -15.37 6.19 34.73
CA ASP A 187 -15.41 5.28 35.87
C ASP A 187 -16.59 4.29 35.75
N PRO A 188 -16.35 3.02 35.33
CA PRO A 188 -15.06 2.45 34.94
C PRO A 188 -14.64 2.83 33.50
N ASP A 189 -13.32 2.84 33.23
CA ASP A 189 -12.71 3.16 31.93
C ASP A 189 -12.94 2.10 30.82
N GLY A 190 -13.29 0.86 31.19
CA GLY A 190 -13.35 -0.29 30.27
C GLY A 190 -14.28 -0.13 29.06
N PRO A 191 -15.50 0.42 29.19
CA PRO A 191 -16.37 0.71 28.06
C PRO A 191 -15.77 1.70 27.04
N ILE A 192 -14.98 2.68 27.50
CA ILE A 192 -14.28 3.62 26.61
C ILE A 192 -13.18 2.87 25.86
N ALA A 193 -12.35 2.09 26.54
CA ALA A 193 -11.28 1.31 25.91
C ALA A 193 -11.83 0.34 24.84
N ARG A 194 -12.91 -0.39 25.14
CA ARG A 194 -13.58 -1.27 24.18
C ARG A 194 -14.13 -0.51 22.98
N SER A 195 -14.72 0.67 23.20
CA SER A 195 -15.27 1.51 22.12
C SER A 195 -14.16 2.08 21.23
N LEU A 196 -13.02 2.44 21.81
CA LEU A 196 -11.84 2.87 21.06
C LEU A 196 -11.26 1.74 20.21
N ILE A 197 -11.26 0.49 20.70
CA ILE A 197 -10.85 -0.67 19.87
C ILE A 197 -11.72 -0.75 18.61
N VAL A 198 -13.05 -0.70 18.76
CA VAL A 198 -14.00 -0.74 17.62
C VAL A 198 -13.71 0.38 16.63
N VAL A 199 -13.60 1.61 17.13
CA VAL A 199 -13.37 2.80 16.30
C VAL A 199 -12.00 2.75 15.59
N ILE A 200 -10.93 2.39 16.30
CA ILE A 200 -9.59 2.30 15.71
C ILE A 200 -9.55 1.23 14.61
N GLN A 201 -10.14 0.04 14.85
CA GLN A 201 -10.18 -1.02 13.85
C GLN A 201 -11.02 -0.65 12.62
N MET A 202 -12.14 0.05 12.81
CA MET A 202 -13.05 0.43 11.72
C MET A 202 -12.66 1.73 11.01
N VAL A 203 -11.71 2.50 11.54
CA VAL A 203 -11.23 3.75 10.93
C VAL A 203 -9.75 3.66 10.58
N ALA A 204 -8.87 3.65 11.58
CA ALA A 204 -7.43 3.70 11.35
C ALA A 204 -6.89 2.43 10.67
N GLU A 205 -7.35 1.24 11.06
CA GLU A 205 -6.88 0.01 10.42
C GLU A 205 -7.47 -0.19 9.02
N ALA A 206 -8.71 0.25 8.79
CA ALA A 206 -9.33 0.29 7.46
C ALA A 206 -8.61 1.27 6.52
N VAL A 207 -8.15 2.41 7.03
CA VAL A 207 -7.28 3.33 6.28
C VAL A 207 -5.98 2.65 5.88
N ARG A 208 -5.34 1.91 6.78
CA ARG A 208 -4.07 1.22 6.52
C ARG A 208 -4.21 0.07 5.54
N PHE A 209 -5.32 -0.68 5.61
CA PHE A 209 -5.49 -1.92 4.86
C PHE A 209 -6.85 -2.02 4.16
N ARG A 210 -6.83 -2.20 2.83
CA ARG A 210 -8.05 -2.47 2.03
C ARG A 210 -8.74 -3.75 2.45
N TYR A 211 -7.99 -4.71 3.00
CA TYR A 211 -8.57 -5.91 3.57
C TYR A 211 -9.54 -5.59 4.70
N ILE A 212 -9.16 -4.71 5.61
CA ILE A 212 -9.99 -4.35 6.77
C ILE A 212 -11.14 -3.46 6.33
N GLU A 213 -10.90 -2.52 5.42
CA GLU A 213 -11.96 -1.73 4.76
C GLU A 213 -13.02 -2.64 4.12
N GLY A 214 -12.60 -3.64 3.34
CA GLY A 214 -13.50 -4.59 2.68
C GLY A 214 -14.34 -5.40 3.66
N ARG A 215 -13.78 -5.77 4.82
CA ARG A 215 -14.51 -6.48 5.89
C ARG A 215 -15.60 -5.61 6.51
N VAL A 216 -15.31 -4.33 6.74
CA VAL A 216 -16.32 -3.37 7.23
C VAL A 216 -17.38 -3.09 6.16
N SER A 217 -16.97 -2.91 4.89
CA SER A 217 -17.89 -2.76 3.76
C SER A 217 -18.86 -3.94 3.62
N GLN A 218 -18.35 -5.17 3.74
CA GLN A 218 -19.19 -6.37 3.71
C GLN A 218 -20.18 -6.40 4.88
N SER A 219 -19.76 -6.01 6.09
CA SER A 219 -20.64 -5.89 7.25
C SER A 219 -21.77 -4.89 7.01
N ILE A 220 -21.48 -3.74 6.39
CA ILE A 220 -22.50 -2.73 6.03
C ILE A 220 -23.52 -3.32 5.03
N GLY A 221 -23.04 -4.03 4.01
CA GLY A 221 -23.91 -4.59 2.97
C GLY A 221 -24.83 -5.71 3.44
N THR A 222 -24.34 -6.55 4.35
CA THR A 222 -25.06 -7.73 4.86
C THR A 222 -25.81 -7.44 6.16
N ALA A 223 -25.57 -6.28 6.78
CA ALA A 223 -26.03 -5.94 8.13
C ALA A 223 -25.59 -6.97 9.20
N GLN A 224 -24.50 -7.69 8.97
CA GLN A 224 -23.95 -8.68 9.91
C GLN A 224 -22.69 -8.14 10.60
N VAL A 225 -22.58 -8.39 11.90
CA VAL A 225 -21.36 -8.14 12.67
C VAL A 225 -20.31 -9.22 12.39
N PHE A 226 -19.05 -8.91 12.65
CA PHE A 226 -17.95 -9.87 12.53
C PHE A 226 -16.91 -9.66 13.63
N VAL A 227 -16.14 -10.70 13.94
CA VAL A 227 -14.94 -10.57 14.79
C VAL A 227 -13.67 -10.51 13.92
N PRO A 228 -12.64 -9.75 14.35
CA PRO A 228 -11.35 -9.70 13.68
C PRO A 228 -10.75 -11.10 13.57
N ASP A 229 -10.51 -11.60 12.36
CA ASP A 229 -9.91 -12.90 12.13
C ASP A 229 -8.37 -12.85 12.26
N PRO A 230 -7.65 -13.99 12.24
CA PRO A 230 -6.20 -14.01 12.37
C PRO A 230 -5.43 -13.19 11.34
N ALA A 231 -5.93 -13.06 10.10
CA ALA A 231 -5.28 -12.26 9.05
C ALA A 231 -5.36 -10.77 9.38
N MET A 232 -6.57 -10.27 9.68
CA MET A 232 -6.81 -8.89 10.11
C MET A 232 -5.92 -8.52 11.30
N ARG A 233 -5.93 -9.32 12.37
CA ARG A 233 -5.10 -9.05 13.56
C ARG A 233 -3.61 -9.08 13.25
N ARG A 234 -3.18 -9.94 12.32
CA ARG A 234 -1.76 -10.00 11.94
C ARG A 234 -1.34 -8.80 11.11
N LEU A 235 -2.20 -8.29 10.23
CA LEU A 235 -1.97 -7.05 9.50
C LEU A 235 -1.77 -5.87 10.45
N GLU A 236 -2.69 -5.66 11.39
CA GLU A 236 -2.63 -4.61 12.41
C GLU A 236 -1.27 -4.66 13.15
N ASN A 237 -0.91 -5.85 13.65
CA ASN A 237 0.31 -6.05 14.42
C ASN A 237 1.61 -5.96 13.58
N LYS A 238 1.52 -6.04 12.25
CA LYS A 238 2.67 -6.04 11.35
C LYS A 238 2.76 -4.80 10.47
N TRP A 239 1.82 -3.86 10.54
CA TRP A 239 1.82 -2.65 9.73
C TRP A 239 3.18 -1.94 9.72
N LYS A 240 3.73 -1.60 10.89
CA LYS A 240 5.07 -1.00 11.01
C LYS A 240 6.17 -1.85 10.37
N LYS A 241 6.14 -3.18 10.54
CA LYS A 241 7.15 -4.08 9.96
C LYS A 241 7.02 -4.21 8.45
N LEU A 242 5.81 -4.24 7.92
CA LEU A 242 5.53 -4.23 6.48
C LEU A 242 5.98 -2.91 5.86
N SER A 243 5.60 -1.78 6.43
CA SER A 243 6.02 -0.45 5.94
C SER A 243 7.54 -0.32 5.88
N LYS A 244 8.23 -0.77 6.94
CA LYS A 244 9.68 -0.79 6.99
C LYS A 244 10.30 -1.72 5.93
N ALA A 245 9.78 -2.94 5.80
CA ALA A 245 10.28 -3.91 4.83
C ALA A 245 10.12 -3.45 3.37
N VAL A 246 9.05 -2.74 3.05
CA VAL A 246 8.85 -2.14 1.72
C VAL A 246 9.84 -1.00 1.47
N GLN A 247 9.97 -0.05 2.40
CA GLN A 247 10.84 1.12 2.22
C GLN A 247 12.34 0.77 2.22
N GLU A 248 12.77 -0.23 2.98
CA GLU A 248 14.16 -0.74 3.02
C GLU A 248 14.37 -1.93 2.08
N SER A 249 13.49 -2.11 1.09
CA SER A 249 13.69 -3.12 0.04
C SER A 249 14.63 -2.60 -1.02
N ASN A 250 15.21 -3.50 -1.82
CA ASN A 250 16.05 -3.04 -2.93
C ASN A 250 15.20 -2.35 -4.01
N GLN A 251 15.84 -1.74 -5.02
CA GLN A 251 15.14 -1.06 -6.12
C GLN A 251 14.00 -1.89 -6.78
N GLY A 252 14.18 -3.22 -6.88
CA GLY A 252 13.17 -4.13 -7.43
C GLY A 252 12.03 -4.50 -6.47
N GLY A 253 12.06 -4.01 -5.24
CA GLY A 253 11.07 -4.27 -4.22
C GLY A 253 11.28 -5.58 -3.45
N VAL A 254 12.49 -6.14 -3.44
CA VAL A 254 12.80 -7.43 -2.79
C VAL A 254 13.30 -7.21 -1.36
N PHE A 255 12.68 -7.89 -0.40
CA PHE A 255 12.97 -7.68 1.02
C PHE A 255 14.27 -8.39 1.43
N SER A 256 15.00 -7.76 2.36
CA SER A 256 16.16 -8.39 3.02
C SER A 256 15.75 -9.57 3.92
N ARG A 257 14.55 -9.50 4.51
CA ARG A 257 13.95 -10.53 5.36
C ARG A 257 12.44 -10.60 5.12
N PRO A 258 11.85 -11.82 5.08
CA PRO A 258 10.42 -11.96 4.91
C PRO A 258 9.64 -11.46 6.12
N VAL A 259 8.46 -10.90 5.88
CA VAL A 259 7.47 -10.55 6.90
C VAL A 259 6.41 -11.64 6.94
N GLU A 260 6.36 -12.39 8.04
CA GLU A 260 5.34 -13.42 8.25
C GLU A 260 3.99 -12.81 8.66
N LEU A 261 3.00 -12.95 7.79
CA LEU A 261 1.58 -12.70 8.02
C LEU A 261 0.81 -14.01 8.32
N ARG A 262 -0.51 -13.92 8.43
CA ARG A 262 -1.41 -15.05 8.68
C ARG A 262 -2.59 -14.99 7.72
N SER A 263 -3.07 -16.14 7.29
CA SER A 263 -4.33 -16.28 6.56
C SER A 263 -5.53 -16.25 7.51
N ARG A 264 -6.75 -16.16 6.97
CA ARG A 264 -7.99 -16.34 7.76
C ARG A 264 -8.03 -17.66 8.52
N SER A 265 -7.46 -18.71 7.93
CA SER A 265 -7.33 -20.04 8.52
C SER A 265 -6.09 -20.17 9.44
N ASN A 266 -5.42 -19.07 9.77
CA ASN A 266 -4.25 -18.99 10.63
C ASN A 266 -2.96 -19.67 10.09
N ASN A 267 -2.92 -19.98 8.80
CA ASN A 267 -1.72 -20.51 8.15
C ASN A 267 -0.69 -19.37 7.96
N PRO A 268 0.61 -19.64 8.07
CA PRO A 268 1.64 -18.64 7.83
C PRO A 268 1.64 -18.19 6.36
N VAL A 269 1.81 -16.88 6.14
CA VAL A 269 1.96 -16.28 4.80
C VAL A 269 3.22 -15.43 4.82
N ASN A 270 4.26 -15.86 4.10
CA ASN A 270 5.53 -15.13 4.08
C ASN A 270 5.56 -14.16 2.90
N VAL A 271 5.69 -12.87 3.23
CA VAL A 271 5.80 -11.79 2.24
C VAL A 271 7.26 -11.38 2.14
N ASP A 272 7.85 -11.52 0.97
CA ASP A 272 9.29 -11.30 0.71
C ASP A 272 9.57 -10.26 -0.39
N SER A 273 8.53 -9.65 -0.96
CA SER A 273 8.65 -8.57 -1.93
C SER A 273 7.38 -7.70 -1.98
N VAL A 274 7.52 -6.50 -2.53
CA VAL A 274 6.39 -5.59 -2.85
C VAL A 274 5.46 -6.19 -3.91
N SER A 275 5.99 -7.07 -4.76
CA SER A 275 5.25 -7.76 -5.82
C SER A 275 4.35 -8.89 -5.29
N HIS A 276 4.48 -9.25 -4.01
CA HIS A 276 3.61 -10.26 -3.40
C HIS A 276 2.15 -9.76 -3.38
N PRO A 277 1.14 -10.53 -3.85
CA PRO A 277 -0.22 -10.03 -4.06
C PRO A 277 -0.88 -9.40 -2.83
N VAL A 278 -0.55 -9.87 -1.62
CA VAL A 278 -1.05 -9.31 -0.34
C VAL A 278 -0.65 -7.84 -0.14
N ILE A 279 0.46 -7.39 -0.71
CA ILE A 279 0.93 -6.00 -0.60
C ILE A 279 -0.02 -5.03 -1.30
N SER A 280 -0.78 -5.44 -2.33
CA SER A 280 -1.82 -4.59 -2.94
C SER A 280 -2.93 -4.18 -1.95
N GLY A 281 -3.06 -4.89 -0.83
CA GLY A 281 -3.95 -4.55 0.27
C GLY A 281 -3.39 -3.53 1.27
N LEU A 282 -2.09 -3.20 1.24
CA LEU A 282 -1.44 -2.19 2.08
C LEU A 282 -1.66 -0.81 1.47
N ALA A 283 -2.71 -0.10 1.92
CA ALA A 283 -3.15 1.13 1.27
C ALA A 283 -2.28 2.35 1.61
N ILE A 284 -1.75 2.41 2.84
CA ILE A 284 -0.82 3.46 3.27
C ILE A 284 0.18 2.91 4.29
N MET A 285 1.43 3.33 4.15
CA MET A 285 2.56 2.91 4.98
C MET A 285 2.89 3.94 6.06
N LEU A 286 3.44 3.46 7.17
CA LEU A 286 4.14 4.29 8.14
C LEU A 286 5.48 4.75 7.53
N PHE A 287 5.76 6.05 7.57
CA PHE A 287 7.09 6.58 7.22
C PHE A 287 8.18 5.93 8.08
N SER A 288 9.22 5.40 7.43
CA SER A 288 10.37 4.78 8.09
C SER A 288 11.67 5.49 7.73
N CYS A 289 11.89 5.78 6.45
CA CYS A 289 13.12 6.38 5.93
C CYS A 289 12.84 7.02 4.57
N ARG A 290 13.73 7.89 4.12
CA ARG A 290 13.70 8.50 2.79
C ARG A 290 14.35 7.56 1.78
N SER A 291 13.69 7.33 0.64
CA SER A 291 14.32 6.61 -0.48
C SER A 291 15.65 7.27 -0.84
N SER A 292 16.70 6.46 -1.00
CA SER A 292 18.03 6.93 -1.44
C SER A 292 17.99 7.54 -2.83
N ASP A 293 17.03 7.12 -3.66
CA ASP A 293 16.84 7.60 -5.02
C ASP A 293 15.48 8.29 -5.14
N ARG A 294 15.46 9.63 -5.22
CA ARG A 294 14.23 10.39 -5.53
C ARG A 294 13.73 10.17 -6.96
N ALA A 295 14.50 9.47 -7.79
CA ALA A 295 14.13 9.10 -9.15
C ALA A 295 13.44 7.72 -9.25
N SER A 296 13.30 6.96 -8.15
CA SER A 296 12.66 5.64 -8.14
C SER A 296 11.17 5.66 -7.77
N SER A 297 10.60 6.84 -7.47
CA SER A 297 9.21 6.99 -7.01
C SER A 297 8.16 6.46 -7.99
N ASP A 298 8.50 6.28 -9.28
CA ASP A 298 7.54 5.92 -10.32
C ASP A 298 7.84 4.61 -11.08
N GLN A 299 8.80 3.76 -10.68
CA GLN A 299 9.14 2.54 -11.46
C GLN A 299 8.00 1.52 -11.64
N PHE A 300 6.87 1.68 -10.93
CA PHE A 300 5.66 0.87 -11.15
C PHE A 300 4.88 1.30 -12.40
N ILE A 301 4.94 2.57 -12.82
CA ILE A 301 4.16 3.16 -13.95
C ILE A 301 5.01 3.96 -14.96
N ASP A 302 6.28 4.29 -14.65
CA ASP A 302 7.15 5.14 -15.49
C ASP A 302 7.39 4.62 -16.92
N HIS A 303 7.08 3.35 -17.19
CA HIS A 303 7.20 2.79 -18.53
C HIS A 303 6.04 3.13 -19.47
N LEU A 304 4.96 3.74 -18.98
CA LEU A 304 3.93 4.35 -19.84
C LEU A 304 4.29 5.78 -20.26
N LEU A 305 5.28 6.41 -19.60
CA LEU A 305 5.80 7.74 -19.93
C LEU A 305 7.32 7.69 -20.08
N ILE A 306 7.81 7.01 -21.12
CA ILE A 306 9.18 7.22 -21.57
C ILE A 306 9.28 8.67 -22.05
N ILE A 307 9.80 9.55 -21.20
CA ILE A 307 10.87 10.55 -21.42
C ILE A 307 11.12 11.21 -20.05
N ARG A 308 12.04 10.65 -19.28
CA ARG A 308 12.98 11.49 -18.52
C ARG A 308 14.39 10.97 -18.80
N PRO A 309 15.34 11.85 -19.11
CA PRO A 309 16.73 11.43 -19.24
C PRO A 309 17.20 10.92 -17.88
N ILE A 310 17.88 9.79 -17.88
CA ILE A 310 18.67 9.31 -16.74
C ILE A 310 19.73 10.38 -16.51
N VAL A 311 19.53 11.22 -15.49
CA VAL A 311 20.63 12.00 -14.95
C VAL A 311 21.40 11.01 -14.09
N VAL A 312 22.60 10.65 -14.55
CA VAL A 312 23.58 10.01 -13.68
C VAL A 312 23.93 11.06 -12.63
N ASP A 313 23.29 11.00 -11.47
CA ASP A 313 23.75 11.78 -10.33
C ASP A 313 25.10 11.20 -9.92
N VAL A 314 26.15 11.98 -10.17
CA VAL A 314 27.46 11.76 -9.59
C VAL A 314 27.31 12.07 -8.12
N ASP A 315 27.29 11.05 -7.28
CA ASP A 315 27.39 11.19 -5.83
C ASP A 315 28.62 12.03 -5.47
N VAL A 316 28.39 13.32 -5.21
CA VAL A 316 29.33 14.10 -4.40
C VAL A 316 29.10 13.62 -2.98
N ALA A 317 29.93 12.67 -2.55
CA ALA A 317 30.00 12.21 -1.17
C ALA A 317 30.30 13.39 -0.24
N THR A 318 29.24 14.06 0.23
CA THR A 318 29.31 14.88 1.43
C THR A 318 29.11 13.94 2.60
N GLY A 319 30.18 13.72 3.37
CA GLY A 319 30.20 12.85 4.54
C GLY A 319 29.34 13.41 5.67
N VAL A 320 28.02 13.31 5.51
CA VAL A 320 27.03 13.46 6.57
C VAL A 320 26.31 12.13 6.65
N ASP A 321 26.56 11.38 7.72
CA ASP A 321 25.77 10.20 8.08
C ASP A 321 24.31 10.65 8.26
N ASN A 322 23.51 10.56 7.20
CA ASN A 322 22.06 10.74 7.26
C ASN A 322 21.43 9.42 7.70
N ASP A 323 21.18 9.29 9.00
CA ASP A 323 20.49 8.15 9.66
C ASP A 323 19.06 7.91 9.13
N ASP A 324 18.56 8.79 8.25
CA ASP A 324 17.20 8.75 7.71
C ASP A 324 17.10 8.24 6.25
N THR A 325 18.20 7.86 5.59
CA THR A 325 18.16 7.27 4.23
C THR A 325 17.91 5.77 4.31
N CYS A 326 17.01 5.24 3.48
CA CYS A 326 16.71 3.82 3.45
C CYS A 326 17.93 2.99 3.04
N ASP A 327 18.12 1.87 3.74
CA ASP A 327 19.05 0.83 3.30
C ASP A 327 18.59 0.26 1.95
N ASP A 328 19.54 0.07 1.03
CA ASP A 328 19.35 -0.70 -0.20
C ASP A 328 20.06 -2.06 -0.02
N PRO A 329 19.35 -3.17 0.26
CA PRO A 329 19.97 -4.46 0.52
C PRO A 329 20.36 -5.21 -0.77
N GLU A 330 21.31 -6.14 -0.67
CA GLU A 330 21.64 -7.10 -1.75
C GLU A 330 21.11 -8.51 -1.43
N PRO A 331 19.79 -8.75 -1.49
CA PRO A 331 19.20 -10.01 -1.04
C PRO A 331 19.60 -11.19 -1.92
N THR A 332 19.76 -12.36 -1.30
CA THR A 332 19.95 -13.64 -2.00
C THR A 332 18.65 -14.44 -1.96
N VAL A 333 18.05 -14.62 -3.13
CA VAL A 333 16.70 -15.16 -3.30
C VAL A 333 16.62 -16.14 -4.46
N ARG A 334 15.53 -16.89 -4.56
CA ARG A 334 15.16 -17.55 -5.81
C ARG A 334 14.49 -16.55 -6.74
N ILE A 335 14.54 -16.85 -8.04
CA ILE A 335 13.76 -16.15 -9.05
C ILE A 335 12.86 -17.19 -9.68
N SER A 336 11.56 -17.08 -9.45
CA SER A 336 10.53 -17.98 -9.99
C SER A 336 9.75 -17.27 -11.10
N GLY A 337 9.22 -18.00 -12.07
CA GLY A 337 8.53 -17.41 -13.21
C GLY A 337 7.56 -18.38 -13.86
N ARG A 338 7.68 -18.55 -15.19
CA ARG A 338 6.74 -19.34 -16.00
C ARG A 338 6.42 -20.70 -15.37
N ASN A 339 5.13 -20.97 -15.14
CA ASN A 339 4.62 -22.20 -14.53
C ASN A 339 5.12 -22.49 -13.10
N GLY A 340 5.62 -21.48 -12.38
CA GLY A 340 6.16 -21.65 -11.03
C GLY A 340 7.52 -22.35 -11.00
N LEU A 341 8.22 -22.41 -12.15
CA LEU A 341 9.58 -22.92 -12.25
C LEU A 341 10.59 -21.82 -11.88
N CYS A 342 11.77 -22.23 -11.43
CA CYS A 342 12.85 -21.36 -10.99
C CYS A 342 13.93 -21.20 -12.04
N VAL A 343 14.58 -20.03 -12.01
CA VAL A 343 15.81 -19.72 -12.74
C VAL A 343 16.94 -20.55 -12.13
N ASP A 344 17.53 -21.45 -12.93
CA ASP A 344 18.45 -22.49 -12.48
C ASP A 344 19.71 -22.51 -13.36
N VAL A 345 20.89 -22.59 -12.74
CA VAL A 345 22.14 -22.87 -13.45
C VAL A 345 22.16 -24.37 -13.76
N ARG A 346 22.13 -24.71 -15.05
CA ARG A 346 21.95 -26.08 -15.54
C ARG A 346 22.93 -27.05 -14.91
N ASP A 347 22.40 -28.13 -14.37
CA ASP A 347 23.15 -29.23 -13.72
C ASP A 347 24.07 -28.78 -12.57
N GLY A 348 23.91 -27.56 -12.05
CA GLY A 348 24.78 -26.97 -11.04
C GLY A 348 26.21 -26.72 -11.51
N GLN A 349 26.44 -26.64 -12.83
CA GLN A 349 27.77 -26.45 -13.42
C GLN A 349 28.05 -24.96 -13.70
N TYR A 350 29.22 -24.50 -13.28
CA TYR A 350 29.60 -23.08 -13.34
C TYR A 350 30.71 -22.78 -14.35
N ASN A 351 30.99 -23.69 -15.29
CA ASN A 351 31.87 -23.35 -16.41
C ASN A 351 31.24 -22.21 -17.25
N ASP A 352 32.08 -21.28 -17.69
CA ASP A 352 31.62 -20.11 -18.44
C ASP A 352 30.88 -20.53 -19.70
N GLY A 353 29.72 -19.91 -19.93
CA GLY A 353 28.82 -20.26 -21.03
C GLY A 353 27.80 -21.35 -20.71
N ASN A 354 27.83 -21.98 -19.53
CA ASN A 354 26.81 -22.96 -19.18
C ASN A 354 25.41 -22.30 -19.14
N PRO A 355 24.38 -22.86 -19.80
CA PRO A 355 23.10 -22.18 -19.93
C PRO A 355 22.32 -22.07 -18.62
N ILE A 356 21.52 -21.01 -18.54
CA ILE A 356 20.49 -20.87 -17.52
C ILE A 356 19.18 -21.44 -18.04
N GLN A 357 18.42 -22.11 -17.17
CA GLN A 357 17.20 -22.81 -17.55
C GLN A 357 16.05 -22.58 -16.57
N LEU A 358 14.85 -22.98 -16.99
CA LEU A 358 13.75 -23.26 -16.07
C LEU A 358 13.90 -24.64 -15.45
N TRP A 359 13.76 -24.72 -14.13
CA TRP A 359 13.77 -25.99 -13.39
C TRP A 359 12.82 -25.95 -12.18
N PRO A 360 12.25 -27.07 -11.70
CA PRO A 360 11.49 -27.10 -10.46
C PRO A 360 12.24 -26.41 -9.32
N CYS A 361 11.54 -25.56 -8.60
CA CYS A 361 12.09 -24.82 -7.47
C CYS A 361 12.47 -25.79 -6.35
N LYS A 362 13.74 -25.77 -5.97
CA LYS A 362 14.28 -26.60 -4.87
C LYS A 362 14.13 -25.84 -3.57
N GLN A 363 13.53 -26.45 -2.55
CA GLN A 363 13.39 -25.87 -1.20
C GLN A 363 14.59 -26.21 -0.28
N ASN A 364 15.79 -26.31 -0.86
CA ASN A 364 17.05 -26.56 -0.16
C ASN A 364 18.03 -25.38 -0.34
N SER A 365 19.29 -25.50 0.07
CA SER A 365 20.29 -24.44 -0.05
C SER A 365 21.21 -24.60 -1.27
N ASP A 366 20.77 -25.31 -2.31
CA ASP A 366 21.59 -25.51 -3.51
C ASP A 366 21.80 -24.18 -4.22
N VAL A 367 23.07 -23.77 -4.34
CA VAL A 367 23.46 -22.43 -4.82
C VAL A 367 23.02 -22.15 -6.27
N ASN A 368 22.79 -23.19 -7.08
CA ASN A 368 22.41 -23.06 -8.49
C ASN A 368 21.00 -22.51 -8.75
N GLN A 369 20.19 -22.33 -7.70
CA GLN A 369 18.91 -21.61 -7.77
C GLN A 369 18.86 -20.38 -6.85
N LEU A 370 19.99 -20.03 -6.23
CA LEU A 370 20.12 -18.86 -5.38
C LEU A 370 20.84 -17.75 -6.14
N TRP A 371 20.21 -16.58 -6.16
CA TRP A 371 20.64 -15.41 -6.91
C TRP A 371 20.74 -14.22 -5.98
N THR A 372 21.94 -13.65 -5.86
CA THR A 372 22.18 -12.39 -5.16
C THR A 372 21.91 -11.24 -6.12
N LEU A 373 20.96 -10.38 -5.79
CA LEU A 373 20.66 -9.15 -6.52
C LEU A 373 21.58 -8.05 -6.02
N ARG A 374 22.57 -7.65 -6.81
CA ARG A 374 23.62 -6.71 -6.39
C ARG A 374 23.26 -5.27 -6.77
N LYS A 375 23.78 -4.30 -6.02
CA LYS A 375 23.58 -2.86 -6.29
C LYS A 375 24.16 -2.41 -7.62
N ASP A 376 25.21 -3.08 -8.06
CA ASP A 376 25.85 -2.82 -9.36
C ASP A 376 25.01 -3.28 -10.56
N GLY A 377 23.80 -3.81 -10.33
CA GLY A 377 22.88 -4.30 -11.36
C GLY A 377 23.18 -5.72 -11.82
N THR A 378 24.19 -6.40 -11.27
CA THR A 378 24.44 -7.81 -11.58
C THR A 378 23.53 -8.75 -10.77
N ILE A 379 23.12 -9.85 -11.40
CA ILE A 379 22.42 -10.95 -10.75
C ILE A 379 23.40 -12.12 -10.65
N ARG A 380 23.79 -12.53 -9.43
CA ARG A 380 24.92 -13.44 -9.22
C ARG A 380 24.53 -14.78 -8.59
N SER A 381 25.14 -15.87 -9.06
CA SER A 381 25.06 -17.19 -8.44
C SER A 381 26.47 -17.78 -8.32
N ASN A 382 26.85 -18.26 -7.13
CA ASN A 382 28.16 -18.83 -6.83
C ASN A 382 29.36 -17.97 -7.31
N GLY A 383 29.27 -16.65 -7.16
CA GLY A 383 30.30 -15.69 -7.58
C GLY A 383 30.33 -15.35 -9.08
N LYS A 384 29.51 -16.01 -9.91
CA LYS A 384 29.37 -15.73 -11.35
C LYS A 384 28.10 -14.95 -11.66
N CYS A 385 28.06 -14.32 -12.82
CA CYS A 385 27.02 -13.38 -13.24
C CYS A 385 26.06 -14.01 -14.26
N LEU A 386 24.77 -13.71 -14.12
CA LEU A 386 23.75 -13.92 -15.14
C LEU A 386 24.10 -13.05 -16.35
N THR A 387 24.39 -13.67 -17.49
CA THR A 387 24.97 -12.99 -18.65
C THR A 387 24.19 -13.31 -19.90
N THR A 388 23.81 -12.31 -20.69
CA THR A 388 23.27 -12.57 -22.03
C THR A 388 24.40 -12.90 -23.01
N TYR A 389 24.20 -13.90 -23.87
CA TYR A 389 25.17 -14.24 -24.92
C TYR A 389 25.38 -13.09 -25.92
N GLY A 390 24.32 -12.31 -26.18
CA GLY A 390 24.36 -11.18 -27.10
C GLY A 390 23.16 -10.26 -26.93
N SER A 391 23.08 -9.21 -27.75
CA SER A 391 22.07 -8.14 -27.65
C SER A 391 20.94 -8.26 -28.69
N SER A 392 20.78 -9.42 -29.32
CA SER A 392 19.68 -9.70 -30.27
C SER A 392 18.62 -10.63 -29.66
N PRO A 393 17.32 -10.47 -30.01
CA PRO A 393 16.28 -11.40 -29.59
C PRO A 393 16.61 -12.85 -29.96
N GLY A 394 16.35 -13.79 -29.04
CA GLY A 394 16.64 -15.20 -29.19
C GLY A 394 18.01 -15.64 -28.67
N ASN A 395 18.92 -14.73 -28.36
CA ASN A 395 20.16 -15.09 -27.67
C ASN A 395 19.85 -15.71 -26.31
N TYR A 396 20.57 -16.77 -25.97
CA TYR A 396 20.40 -17.45 -24.69
C TYR A 396 21.10 -16.70 -23.55
N VAL A 397 20.69 -17.02 -22.32
CA VAL A 397 21.30 -16.51 -21.09
C VAL A 397 22.13 -17.61 -20.44
N MET A 398 23.30 -17.25 -19.94
CA MET A 398 24.32 -18.16 -19.43
C MET A 398 24.91 -17.67 -18.12
N ILE A 399 25.58 -18.59 -17.40
CA ILE A 399 26.46 -18.24 -16.30
C ILE A 399 27.83 -17.87 -16.86
N PHE A 400 28.43 -16.79 -16.37
CA PHE A 400 29.76 -16.36 -16.81
C PHE A 400 30.52 -15.64 -15.70
N ASP A 401 31.83 -15.67 -15.74
CA ASP A 401 32.69 -14.89 -14.85
C ASP A 401 32.43 -13.38 -14.98
N CYS A 402 32.08 -12.73 -13.86
CA CYS A 402 31.70 -11.32 -13.82
C CYS A 402 32.81 -10.36 -14.27
N THR A 403 34.09 -10.76 -14.18
CA THR A 403 35.23 -9.88 -14.47
C THR A 403 35.70 -9.97 -15.92
N THR A 404 35.46 -11.11 -16.56
CA THR A 404 35.87 -11.35 -17.96
C THR A 404 34.72 -11.18 -18.96
N ALA A 405 33.46 -11.28 -18.49
CA ALA A 405 32.30 -10.96 -19.32
C ALA A 405 32.33 -9.50 -19.78
N VAL A 406 31.70 -9.23 -20.94
CA VAL A 406 31.40 -7.86 -21.36
C VAL A 406 30.44 -7.26 -20.32
N THR A 407 30.87 -6.21 -19.61
CA THR A 407 30.16 -5.65 -18.46
C THR A 407 28.68 -5.36 -18.73
N VAL A 408 28.37 -4.73 -19.87
CA VAL A 408 26.98 -4.38 -20.21
C VAL A 408 26.07 -5.59 -20.46
N ALA A 409 26.62 -6.78 -20.69
CA ALA A 409 25.86 -8.03 -20.86
C ALA A 409 25.50 -8.71 -19.53
N THR A 410 26.10 -8.26 -18.41
CA THR A 410 25.83 -8.78 -17.06
C THR A 410 24.92 -7.90 -16.21
N ILE A 411 24.56 -6.71 -16.72
CA ILE A 411 23.69 -5.78 -16.02
C ILE A 411 22.22 -6.09 -16.33
N TRP A 412 21.40 -6.11 -15.28
CA TRP A 412 19.96 -6.33 -15.33
C TRP A 412 19.26 -5.40 -14.36
N HIS A 413 18.07 -4.96 -14.73
CA HIS A 413 17.13 -4.36 -13.79
C HIS A 413 15.99 -5.33 -13.54
N VAL A 414 15.67 -5.54 -12.26
CA VAL A 414 14.54 -6.33 -11.80
C VAL A 414 13.46 -5.34 -11.38
N TRP A 415 12.37 -5.27 -12.14
CA TRP A 415 11.25 -4.38 -11.81
C TRP A 415 10.24 -5.05 -10.90
N ALA A 416 9.60 -4.25 -10.04
CA ALA A 416 8.51 -4.70 -9.16
C ALA A 416 7.30 -5.27 -9.93
N ASN A 417 7.12 -4.89 -11.20
CA ASN A 417 6.10 -5.49 -12.08
C ASN A 417 6.44 -6.91 -12.57
N GLY A 418 7.61 -7.44 -12.19
CA GLY A 418 8.09 -8.79 -12.49
C GLY A 418 8.86 -8.93 -13.79
N THR A 419 9.33 -7.83 -14.38
CA THR A 419 10.14 -7.86 -15.62
C THR A 419 11.62 -7.78 -15.26
N ILE A 420 12.45 -8.63 -15.87
CA ILE A 420 13.91 -8.59 -15.74
C ILE A 420 14.47 -8.23 -17.10
N PHE A 421 15.11 -7.07 -17.23
CA PHE A 421 15.58 -6.57 -18.53
C PHE A 421 17.04 -6.14 -18.49
N ASN A 422 17.71 -6.28 -19.63
CA ASN A 422 19.08 -5.81 -19.83
C ASN A 422 19.03 -4.39 -20.41
N PRO A 423 19.57 -3.36 -19.72
CA PRO A 423 19.43 -1.96 -20.14
C PRO A 423 20.14 -1.63 -21.45
N GLN A 424 21.24 -2.33 -21.76
CA GLN A 424 21.99 -2.11 -22.99
C GLN A 424 21.22 -2.52 -24.25
N SER A 425 20.45 -3.61 -24.19
CA SER A 425 19.72 -4.14 -25.34
C SER A 425 18.22 -3.81 -25.31
N ALA A 426 17.70 -3.36 -24.17
CA ALA A 426 16.27 -3.24 -23.86
C ALA A 426 15.48 -4.56 -24.01
N LEU A 427 16.18 -5.71 -24.03
CA LEU A 427 15.56 -7.03 -24.10
C LEU A 427 15.32 -7.60 -22.71
N VAL A 428 14.31 -8.47 -22.60
CA VAL A 428 13.85 -9.05 -21.33
C VAL A 428 14.14 -10.54 -21.24
N LEU A 429 14.48 -11.00 -20.03
CA LEU A 429 14.62 -12.41 -19.70
C LEU A 429 13.30 -13.13 -19.97
N SER A 430 13.35 -14.17 -20.80
CA SER A 430 12.19 -14.85 -21.34
C SER A 430 12.39 -16.36 -21.35
N ALA A 431 11.33 -17.09 -21.02
CA ALA A 431 11.28 -18.54 -21.17
C ALA A 431 10.33 -18.92 -22.30
N GLU A 432 10.85 -19.19 -23.50
CA GLU A 432 10.01 -19.39 -24.70
C GLU A 432 9.18 -20.68 -24.68
N SER A 433 9.56 -21.67 -23.87
CA SER A 433 8.76 -22.86 -23.54
C SER A 433 8.49 -22.94 -22.03
N GLY A 434 7.36 -23.54 -21.66
CA GLY A 434 6.94 -23.74 -20.26
C GLY A 434 7.44 -25.03 -19.62
N ASN A 435 8.23 -25.83 -20.35
CA ASN A 435 8.72 -27.13 -19.89
C ASN A 435 9.98 -26.99 -19.02
N SER A 436 10.16 -27.90 -18.07
CA SER A 436 11.41 -28.04 -17.32
C SER A 436 12.61 -28.28 -18.26
N GLY A 437 13.76 -27.68 -17.95
CA GLY A 437 14.98 -27.73 -18.74
C GLY A 437 15.07 -26.70 -19.86
N THR A 438 13.99 -25.94 -20.12
CA THR A 438 13.99 -24.89 -21.17
C THR A 438 15.08 -23.87 -20.90
N THR A 439 15.96 -23.65 -21.87
CA THR A 439 16.98 -22.60 -21.81
C THR A 439 16.34 -21.22 -21.84
N LEU A 440 16.77 -20.32 -20.95
CA LEU A 440 16.32 -18.92 -20.93
C LEU A 440 16.97 -18.10 -22.05
N THR A 441 16.23 -17.13 -22.56
CA THR A 441 16.67 -16.24 -23.65
C THR A 441 16.37 -14.78 -23.32
N VAL A 442 16.93 -13.87 -24.11
CA VAL A 442 16.49 -12.47 -24.16
C VAL A 442 15.57 -12.24 -25.36
N GLN A 443 14.46 -11.51 -25.15
CA GLN A 443 13.47 -11.24 -26.20
C GLN A 443 12.96 -9.80 -26.13
N ASN A 444 12.26 -9.38 -27.18
CA ASN A 444 11.53 -8.10 -27.16
C ASN A 444 10.51 -8.10 -26.03
N ASN A 445 10.41 -6.98 -25.31
CA ASN A 445 9.44 -6.85 -24.23
C ASN A 445 8.01 -6.74 -24.79
N ILE A 446 7.21 -7.76 -24.51
CA ILE A 446 5.77 -7.78 -24.81
C ILE A 446 4.93 -7.96 -23.54
N TYR A 447 5.55 -7.88 -22.35
CA TYR A 447 4.93 -8.10 -21.05
C TYR A 447 4.10 -9.40 -20.98
N ALA A 448 4.56 -10.43 -21.68
CA ALA A 448 3.92 -11.73 -21.65
C ALA A 448 4.19 -12.45 -20.34
N SER A 449 3.33 -13.39 -19.95
CA SER A 449 3.56 -14.20 -18.73
C SER A 449 4.84 -15.03 -18.84
N ARG A 450 5.24 -15.44 -20.06
CA ARG A 450 6.56 -16.06 -20.31
C ARG A 450 7.78 -15.16 -20.02
N GLN A 451 7.55 -13.87 -19.74
CA GLN A 451 8.54 -12.84 -19.40
C GLN A 451 8.31 -12.30 -17.98
N GLY A 452 7.44 -12.95 -17.20
CA GLY A 452 7.12 -12.60 -15.82
C GLY A 452 7.94 -13.42 -14.82
N TRP A 453 8.47 -12.73 -13.82
CA TRP A 453 9.35 -13.26 -12.80
C TRP A 453 9.02 -12.65 -11.44
N LEU A 454 9.25 -13.41 -10.38
CA LEU A 454 9.13 -13.00 -9.00
C LEU A 454 10.41 -13.40 -8.26
N ALA A 455 11.08 -12.40 -7.67
CA ALA A 455 12.24 -12.58 -6.82
C ALA A 455 11.76 -12.76 -5.37
N GLY A 456 12.01 -13.95 -4.81
CA GLY A 456 11.50 -14.35 -3.50
C GLY A 456 11.86 -15.78 -3.18
N ASN A 457 11.96 -16.12 -1.90
CA ASN A 457 12.25 -17.48 -1.47
C ASN A 457 10.97 -18.32 -1.31
N ASN A 458 9.81 -17.68 -1.18
CA ASN A 458 8.53 -18.37 -1.22
C ASN A 458 8.05 -18.53 -2.67
N THR A 459 8.37 -19.67 -3.29
CA THR A 459 8.11 -19.89 -4.73
C THR A 459 6.80 -20.62 -5.02
N GLU A 460 6.06 -21.03 -4.00
CA GLU A 460 4.75 -21.67 -4.20
C GLU A 460 3.71 -20.62 -4.61
N PRO A 461 2.86 -20.90 -5.62
CA PRO A 461 1.79 -19.99 -6.00
C PRO A 461 0.85 -19.70 -4.81
N PHE A 462 0.58 -18.43 -4.57
CA PHE A 462 -0.25 -18.00 -3.46
C PHE A 462 -1.73 -18.31 -3.75
N VAL A 463 -2.35 -19.17 -2.94
CA VAL A 463 -3.75 -19.61 -3.15
C VAL A 463 -4.72 -18.78 -2.31
N THR A 464 -5.66 -18.12 -2.96
CA THR A 464 -6.55 -17.14 -2.35
C THR A 464 -7.90 -17.08 -3.07
N SER A 465 -8.88 -16.40 -2.49
CA SER A 465 -10.09 -15.98 -3.19
C SER A 465 -9.94 -14.52 -3.61
N ILE A 466 -10.39 -14.15 -4.80
CA ILE A 466 -10.29 -12.77 -5.29
C ILE A 466 -11.67 -12.15 -5.17
N ALA A 467 -11.83 -11.21 -4.23
CA ALA A 467 -13.05 -10.41 -4.11
C ALA A 467 -13.00 -9.24 -5.11
N GLY A 468 -14.15 -8.84 -5.62
CA GLY A 468 -14.30 -7.73 -6.55
C GLY A 468 -15.56 -6.91 -6.26
N PHE A 469 -16.19 -6.41 -7.32
CA PHE A 469 -17.39 -5.58 -7.25
C PHE A 469 -18.48 -6.18 -6.33
N ASN A 470 -19.09 -5.33 -5.50
CA ASN A 470 -20.11 -5.69 -4.50
C ASN A 470 -19.68 -6.75 -3.47
N ASP A 471 -18.38 -6.91 -3.23
CA ASP A 471 -17.80 -7.95 -2.37
C ASP A 471 -18.09 -9.37 -2.86
N LEU A 472 -18.34 -9.53 -4.17
CA LEU A 472 -18.50 -10.83 -4.82
C LEU A 472 -17.13 -11.45 -5.13
N CYS A 473 -17.06 -12.78 -5.10
CA CYS A 473 -15.85 -13.53 -5.37
C CYS A 473 -15.80 -14.01 -6.81
N MET A 474 -14.62 -13.90 -7.40
CA MET A 474 -14.29 -14.50 -8.69
C MET A 474 -14.45 -16.02 -8.64
N GLN A 475 -15.22 -16.60 -9.56
CA GLN A 475 -15.47 -18.04 -9.66
C GLN A 475 -15.18 -18.58 -11.05
N ALA A 476 -14.48 -19.72 -11.11
CA ALA A 476 -14.30 -20.49 -12.33
C ALA A 476 -15.56 -21.29 -12.68
N ASN A 477 -16.04 -21.19 -13.92
CA ASN A 477 -17.22 -21.88 -14.43
C ASN A 477 -16.88 -22.51 -15.79
N GLY A 478 -16.19 -23.65 -15.76
CA GLY A 478 -15.65 -24.27 -16.98
C GLY A 478 -14.58 -23.39 -17.62
N ASP A 479 -14.84 -22.93 -18.84
CA ASP A 479 -13.94 -22.05 -19.61
C ASP A 479 -14.24 -20.56 -19.40
N ALA A 480 -15.26 -20.23 -18.61
CA ALA A 480 -15.66 -18.86 -18.29
C ALA A 480 -15.33 -18.52 -16.83
N MET A 481 -15.29 -17.22 -16.54
CA MET A 481 -15.09 -16.70 -15.19
C MET A 481 -15.99 -15.48 -14.99
N TRP A 482 -16.66 -15.41 -13.84
CA TRP A 482 -17.42 -14.23 -13.41
C TRP A 482 -17.49 -14.17 -11.88
N VAL A 483 -18.01 -13.07 -11.35
CA VAL A 483 -18.16 -12.85 -9.90
C VAL A 483 -19.50 -13.35 -9.38
N VAL A 484 -19.49 -14.04 -8.24
CA VAL A 484 -20.69 -14.54 -7.53
C VAL A 484 -20.51 -14.38 -6.03
N GLU A 485 -21.52 -14.73 -5.23
CA GLU A 485 -21.42 -14.64 -3.77
C GLU A 485 -20.22 -15.46 -3.23
N CYS A 486 -19.47 -14.85 -2.31
CA CYS A 486 -18.28 -15.46 -1.71
C CYS A 486 -18.64 -16.60 -0.76
N GLU A 487 -18.10 -17.79 -1.01
CA GLU A 487 -18.28 -18.96 -0.15
C GLU A 487 -16.94 -19.63 0.13
N SER A 488 -16.55 -19.68 1.40
CA SER A 488 -15.22 -20.16 1.81
C SER A 488 -14.94 -21.63 1.43
N SER A 489 -15.98 -22.45 1.30
CA SER A 489 -15.91 -23.88 0.96
C SER A 489 -15.82 -24.15 -0.55
N LYS A 490 -16.09 -23.16 -1.42
CA LYS A 490 -16.09 -23.36 -2.87
C LYS A 490 -14.67 -23.42 -3.42
N ALA A 491 -14.30 -24.57 -3.97
CA ALA A 491 -12.99 -24.77 -4.58
C ALA A 491 -12.82 -23.96 -5.87
N GLU A 492 -13.92 -23.66 -6.57
CA GLU A 492 -13.99 -22.87 -7.81
C GLU A 492 -13.66 -21.40 -7.59
N GLN A 493 -13.77 -20.93 -6.35
CA GLN A 493 -13.42 -19.56 -5.92
C GLN A 493 -12.00 -19.46 -5.38
N LYS A 494 -11.20 -20.52 -5.52
CA LYS A 494 -9.79 -20.53 -5.16
C LYS A 494 -8.94 -20.36 -6.42
N TRP A 495 -8.07 -19.38 -6.36
CA TRP A 495 -7.16 -18.98 -7.43
C TRP A 495 -5.73 -19.07 -6.94
N ALA A 496 -4.88 -19.71 -7.73
CA ALA A 496 -3.44 -19.72 -7.53
C ALA A 496 -2.82 -18.54 -8.30
N LEU A 497 -2.18 -17.64 -7.57
CA LEU A 497 -1.46 -16.49 -8.12
C LEU A 497 -0.01 -16.93 -8.37
N TYR A 498 0.36 -17.03 -9.64
CA TYR A 498 1.67 -17.56 -10.04
C TYR A 498 2.76 -16.48 -10.11
N PRO A 499 4.03 -16.87 -9.92
CA PRO A 499 5.20 -15.98 -10.09
C PRO A 499 5.32 -15.30 -11.45
N ASP A 500 4.72 -15.87 -12.50
CA ASP A 500 4.69 -15.30 -13.85
C ASP A 500 3.61 -14.23 -14.07
N GLY A 501 2.84 -13.91 -13.02
CA GLY A 501 1.70 -13.00 -13.06
C GLY A 501 0.43 -13.62 -13.64
N SER A 502 0.40 -14.93 -13.90
CA SER A 502 -0.83 -15.61 -14.29
C SER A 502 -1.71 -15.93 -13.08
N ILE A 503 -3.02 -15.85 -13.29
CA ILE A 503 -4.05 -16.21 -12.31
C ILE A 503 -4.67 -17.51 -12.79
N ARG A 504 -4.60 -18.56 -11.97
CA ARG A 504 -4.98 -19.92 -12.38
C ARG A 504 -6.05 -20.50 -11.46
N PRO A 505 -7.09 -21.19 -11.98
CA PRO A 505 -8.02 -21.92 -11.14
C PRO A 505 -7.27 -22.95 -10.28
N GLN A 506 -7.53 -23.00 -8.98
CA GLN A 506 -6.82 -23.91 -8.09
C GLN A 506 -7.03 -25.39 -8.47
N GLN A 507 -8.21 -25.71 -9.01
CA GLN A 507 -8.56 -27.07 -9.43
C GLN A 507 -7.84 -27.51 -10.71
N ASN A 508 -7.42 -26.58 -11.56
CA ASN A 508 -6.72 -26.87 -12.81
C ASN A 508 -5.69 -25.78 -13.11
N ARG A 509 -4.47 -26.05 -12.65
CA ARG A 509 -3.32 -25.14 -12.72
C ARG A 509 -2.64 -25.07 -14.09
N ASP A 510 -3.11 -25.83 -15.07
CA ASP A 510 -2.67 -25.71 -16.47
C ASP A 510 -3.50 -24.68 -17.27
N ARG A 511 -4.52 -24.09 -16.62
CA ARG A 511 -5.37 -23.05 -17.19
C ARG A 511 -5.14 -21.70 -16.53
N CYS A 512 -5.25 -20.64 -17.33
CA CYS A 512 -4.93 -19.26 -16.99
C CYS A 512 -6.09 -18.35 -17.35
N LEU A 513 -6.35 -17.35 -16.51
CA LEU A 513 -7.15 -16.19 -16.90
C LEU A 513 -6.47 -15.48 -18.07
N THR A 514 -7.20 -15.38 -19.16
CA THR A 514 -6.70 -14.95 -20.46
C THR A 514 -7.68 -13.96 -21.07
N SER A 515 -7.22 -12.78 -21.47
CA SER A 515 -8.02 -11.91 -22.35
C SER A 515 -8.21 -12.60 -23.70
N SER A 516 -9.46 -12.77 -24.15
CA SER A 516 -9.75 -13.45 -25.42
C SER A 516 -9.17 -12.72 -26.65
N ASP A 517 -9.05 -11.41 -26.57
CA ASP A 517 -8.28 -10.56 -27.49
C ASP A 517 -7.69 -9.41 -26.69
N ASN A 518 -6.37 -9.43 -26.47
CA ASN A 518 -5.70 -8.45 -25.61
C ASN A 518 -5.57 -7.05 -26.25
N HIS A 519 -5.89 -6.91 -27.53
CA HIS A 519 -5.83 -5.65 -28.28
C HIS A 519 -7.20 -4.95 -28.36
N SER A 520 -8.29 -5.66 -28.05
CA SER A 520 -9.66 -5.13 -28.16
C SER A 520 -10.20 -4.69 -26.81
N LYS A 521 -10.51 -3.39 -26.68
CA LYS A 521 -11.21 -2.84 -25.51
C LYS A 521 -12.57 -3.54 -25.33
N GLY A 522 -12.87 -3.94 -24.10
CA GLY A 522 -14.10 -4.66 -23.76
C GLY A 522 -14.06 -6.15 -24.08
N SER A 523 -12.90 -6.69 -24.48
CA SER A 523 -12.71 -8.12 -24.66
C SER A 523 -12.95 -8.88 -23.36
N ILE A 524 -13.62 -10.02 -23.45
CA ILE A 524 -13.97 -10.85 -22.30
C ILE A 524 -12.74 -11.63 -21.83
N ILE A 525 -12.56 -11.70 -20.51
CA ILE A 525 -11.54 -12.52 -19.85
C ILE A 525 -12.12 -13.92 -19.64
N ILE A 526 -11.42 -14.92 -20.14
CA ILE A 526 -11.82 -16.34 -20.12
C ILE A 526 -10.75 -17.20 -19.43
N ILE A 527 -11.06 -18.48 -19.21
CA ILE A 527 -10.10 -19.47 -18.72
C ILE A 527 -9.60 -20.28 -19.92
N SER A 528 -8.32 -20.13 -20.28
CA SER A 528 -7.70 -20.82 -21.43
C SER A 528 -6.39 -21.50 -21.02
N GLY A 529 -5.79 -22.30 -21.89
CA GLY A 529 -4.53 -23.00 -21.59
C GLY A 529 -3.37 -22.02 -21.38
N CYS A 530 -2.53 -22.26 -20.36
CA CYS A 530 -1.35 -21.43 -20.06
C CYS A 530 -0.17 -21.63 -21.03
N SER A 531 -0.28 -22.55 -21.99
CA SER A 531 0.83 -22.97 -22.86
C SER A 531 1.35 -21.87 -23.79
N SER A 532 0.51 -20.90 -24.17
CA SER A 532 0.94 -19.76 -24.97
C SER A 532 1.87 -18.84 -24.18
N GLY A 533 1.63 -18.68 -22.87
CA GLY A 533 2.37 -17.76 -22.03
C GLY A 533 2.31 -16.32 -22.53
N SER A 534 1.14 -15.88 -23.02
CA SER A 534 0.95 -14.63 -23.77
C SER A 534 0.79 -13.38 -22.88
N GLU A 535 0.74 -12.20 -23.52
CA GLU A 535 0.45 -10.91 -22.90
C GLU A 535 -0.91 -10.86 -22.20
N GLY A 536 -1.93 -11.55 -22.74
CA GLY A 536 -3.27 -11.59 -22.15
C GLY A 536 -3.36 -12.48 -20.91
N GLN A 537 -2.27 -13.15 -20.52
CA GLN A 537 -2.20 -14.08 -19.38
C GLN A 537 -1.41 -13.52 -18.19
N ARG A 538 -0.87 -12.30 -18.29
CA ARG A 538 -0.13 -11.66 -17.21
C ARG A 538 -0.94 -10.51 -16.62
N TRP A 539 -1.07 -10.53 -15.31
CA TRP A 539 -1.88 -9.61 -14.53
C TRP A 539 -1.10 -9.15 -13.30
N VAL A 540 -1.27 -7.88 -12.92
CA VAL A 540 -0.61 -7.29 -11.76
C VAL A 540 -1.67 -6.69 -10.85
N PHE A 541 -1.62 -7.05 -9.56
CA PHE A 541 -2.47 -6.44 -8.54
C PHE A 541 -1.84 -5.09 -8.14
N MET A 542 -2.54 -4.01 -8.46
CA MET A 542 -2.05 -2.66 -8.24
C MET A 542 -2.45 -2.15 -6.85
N ASN A 543 -1.68 -1.22 -6.31
CA ASN A 543 -2.03 -0.58 -5.05
C ASN A 543 -3.22 0.40 -5.16
N ASP A 544 -3.76 0.69 -6.34
CA ASP A 544 -5.05 1.39 -6.44
C ASP A 544 -6.25 0.42 -6.29
N GLY A 545 -5.99 -0.88 -6.11
CA GLY A 545 -6.99 -1.95 -6.02
C GLY A 545 -7.43 -2.51 -7.37
N THR A 546 -6.79 -2.14 -8.49
CA THR A 546 -7.10 -2.72 -9.80
C THR A 546 -6.28 -3.98 -10.09
N ILE A 547 -6.72 -4.77 -11.07
CA ILE A 547 -5.89 -5.82 -11.68
C ILE A 547 -5.54 -5.36 -13.10
N LEU A 548 -4.29 -4.98 -13.31
CA LEU A 548 -3.76 -4.39 -14.54
C LEU A 548 -3.21 -5.47 -15.48
N ASN A 549 -3.46 -5.33 -16.78
CA ASN A 549 -2.69 -6.01 -17.81
C ASN A 549 -1.59 -5.06 -18.33
N LEU A 550 -0.32 -5.42 -18.06
CA LEU A 550 0.83 -4.55 -18.34
C LEU A 550 0.99 -4.20 -19.83
N LYS A 551 0.59 -5.10 -20.75
CA LYS A 551 0.81 -4.88 -22.18
C LYS A 551 -0.15 -3.86 -22.77
N ASN A 552 -1.41 -3.91 -22.39
CA ASN A 552 -2.44 -3.04 -22.97
C ASN A 552 -2.79 -1.83 -22.07
N GLY A 553 -2.33 -1.81 -20.82
CA GLY A 553 -2.61 -0.72 -19.86
C GLY A 553 -4.05 -0.68 -19.35
N MET A 554 -4.86 -1.69 -19.66
CA MET A 554 -6.25 -1.81 -19.23
C MET A 554 -6.38 -2.66 -17.97
N VAL A 555 -7.47 -2.45 -17.24
CA VAL A 555 -7.76 -3.12 -15.97
C VAL A 555 -8.91 -4.12 -16.13
N MET A 556 -8.96 -5.12 -15.25
CA MET A 556 -10.11 -6.03 -15.14
C MET A 556 -11.35 -5.26 -14.65
N ASP A 557 -12.47 -5.45 -15.34
CA ASP A 557 -13.71 -4.69 -15.14
C ASP A 557 -14.93 -5.63 -15.15
N VAL A 558 -15.83 -5.48 -14.16
CA VAL A 558 -17.15 -6.12 -14.20
C VAL A 558 -18.04 -5.33 -15.15
N LYS A 559 -18.38 -5.93 -16.30
CA LYS A 559 -19.03 -5.24 -17.41
C LYS A 559 -20.29 -4.50 -16.97
N GLY A 560 -20.29 -3.18 -17.19
CA GLY A 560 -21.44 -2.32 -16.90
C GLY A 560 -21.83 -2.26 -15.42
N SER A 561 -20.93 -2.64 -14.51
CA SER A 561 -21.24 -2.81 -13.09
C SER A 561 -22.41 -3.78 -12.84
N ASP A 562 -22.60 -4.75 -13.72
CA ASP A 562 -23.71 -5.71 -13.67
C ASP A 562 -23.19 -7.16 -13.62
N PRO A 563 -23.09 -7.76 -12.42
CA PRO A 563 -22.69 -9.16 -12.25
C PRO A 563 -23.57 -10.16 -13.02
N SER A 564 -24.84 -9.83 -13.30
CA SER A 564 -25.78 -10.75 -13.95
C SER A 564 -25.44 -11.01 -15.43
N LEU A 565 -24.61 -10.16 -16.04
CA LEU A 565 -24.10 -10.36 -17.40
C LEU A 565 -23.07 -11.50 -17.48
N HIS A 566 -22.54 -11.96 -16.34
CA HIS A 566 -21.52 -13.00 -16.25
C HIS A 566 -20.30 -12.72 -17.15
N GLN A 567 -19.89 -11.46 -17.24
CA GLN A 567 -18.79 -11.01 -18.08
C GLN A 567 -17.84 -10.11 -17.30
N ILE A 568 -16.59 -10.58 -17.18
CA ILE A 568 -15.46 -9.74 -16.79
C ILE A 568 -14.70 -9.41 -18.06
N ILE A 569 -14.38 -8.13 -18.25
CA ILE A 569 -13.75 -7.61 -19.46
C ILE A 569 -12.46 -6.88 -19.12
N ILE A 570 -11.65 -6.60 -20.14
CA ILE A 570 -10.60 -5.57 -20.06
C ILE A 570 -11.18 -4.21 -20.43
N TRP A 571 -10.93 -3.19 -19.61
CA TRP A 571 -11.42 -1.83 -19.84
C TRP A 571 -10.41 -0.77 -19.39
N GLU A 572 -10.57 0.46 -19.87
CA GLU A 572 -9.76 1.59 -19.40
C GLU A 572 -10.02 1.85 -17.91
N PHE A 573 -9.00 2.34 -17.20
CA PHE A 573 -9.15 2.72 -15.81
C PHE A 573 -10.16 3.86 -15.66
N THR A 574 -11.17 3.65 -14.81
CA THR A 574 -12.21 4.63 -14.46
C THR A 574 -12.21 5.00 -12.99
N GLY A 575 -11.50 4.25 -12.14
CA GLY A 575 -11.54 4.39 -10.68
C GLY A 575 -12.81 3.87 -10.02
N ASN A 576 -13.80 3.42 -10.80
CA ASN A 576 -15.08 2.97 -10.30
C ASN A 576 -14.98 1.66 -9.48
N PRO A 577 -15.94 1.40 -8.57
CA PRO A 577 -15.94 0.18 -7.75
C PRO A 577 -15.94 -1.14 -8.54
N ASN A 578 -16.46 -1.15 -9.77
CA ASN A 578 -16.51 -2.34 -10.62
C ASN A 578 -15.14 -2.76 -11.18
N GLN A 579 -14.09 -1.98 -10.90
CA GLN A 579 -12.69 -2.25 -11.24
C GLN A 579 -11.82 -2.53 -10.01
N LYS A 580 -12.41 -2.58 -8.82
CA LYS A 580 -11.69 -2.84 -7.57
C LYS A 580 -11.71 -4.33 -7.25
N TRP A 581 -10.54 -4.86 -6.89
CA TRP A 581 -10.28 -6.26 -6.63
C TRP A 581 -9.33 -6.39 -5.45
N LEU A 582 -9.47 -7.47 -4.68
CA LEU A 582 -8.61 -7.75 -3.54
C LEU A 582 -8.38 -9.26 -3.39
N PRO A 583 -7.12 -9.72 -3.34
CA PRO A 583 -6.81 -11.09 -2.93
C PRO A 583 -7.06 -11.27 -1.43
N LEU A 584 -8.03 -12.10 -1.08
CA LEU A 584 -8.41 -12.43 0.30
C LEU A 584 -7.48 -13.51 0.87
N PHE A 585 -6.60 -13.14 1.79
CA PHE A 585 -5.69 -14.09 2.42
C PHE A 585 -6.18 -14.55 3.79
#